data_AF-A0A523ZFG0-F1
#
_entry.id   AF-A0A523ZFG0-F1
#
_cell.length_a   1.000
_cell.length_b   1.000
_cell.length_c   1.000
_cell.angle_alpha   90.00
_cell.angle_beta   90.00
_cell.angle_gamma   90.00
#
_symmetry.space_group_name_H-M   'P 1'
#
loop_
_entity.id
_entity.type
_entity.pdbx_description
1 polymer ?
#
loop_
_entity_poly.entity_id
_entity_poly.type
_entity_poly.pdbx_seq_one_letter_code
_entity_poly.pdbx_strand_id
1 'polypeptide(L)'
;MPEEKEIPEVYSDQFMISGGPYGVLMNLNKSPVEPGPGKVPSTVARVWMSYEHAKMVAFMLCRHIKKMESDGGISFPVPSKVLSSLGIGLEDWEAFWKSPPEFRG
;
A
#
# COMPACT_ATOMS: atom_id res chain seq x y z
N MET A 1 14.06 -21.58 -25.12
CA MET A 1 13.67 -20.25 -24.62
C MET A 1 12.91 -20.50 -23.34
N PRO A 2 13.29 -19.92 -22.18
CA PRO A 2 12.46 -20.04 -21.00
C PRO A 2 11.10 -19.44 -21.35
N GLU A 3 10.02 -20.17 -21.07
CA GLU A 3 8.66 -19.64 -21.20
C GLU A 3 8.60 -18.33 -20.41
N GLU A 4 8.26 -17.23 -21.08
CA GLU A 4 7.98 -15.97 -20.40
C GLU A 4 6.82 -16.23 -19.45
N LYS A 5 7.14 -16.35 -18.17
CA LYS A 5 6.15 -16.57 -17.14
C LYS A 5 5.34 -15.29 -17.06
N GLU A 6 4.10 -15.32 -17.54
CA GLU A 6 3.19 -14.18 -17.49
C GLU A 6 3.16 -13.64 -16.04
N ILE A 7 3.42 -12.34 -15.90
CA ILE A 7 3.38 -11.68 -14.59
C ILE A 7 1.90 -11.48 -14.25
N PRO A 8 1.38 -12.08 -13.16
CA PRO A 8 -0.02 -11.97 -12.83
C PRO A 8 -0.38 -10.53 -12.42
N GLU A 9 -1.34 -9.93 -13.11
CA GLU A 9 -1.94 -8.67 -12.70
C GLU A 9 -3.09 -8.94 -11.72
N VAL A 10 -2.99 -8.35 -10.52
CA VAL A 10 -3.97 -8.56 -9.45
C VAL A 10 -4.54 -7.23 -8.99
N TYR A 11 -5.87 -7.16 -8.89
CA TYR A 11 -6.56 -6.06 -8.23
C TYR A 11 -6.71 -6.35 -6.74
N SER A 12 -6.38 -5.36 -5.91
CA SER A 12 -6.52 -5.41 -4.45
C SER A 12 -7.10 -4.10 -3.95
N ASP A 13 -8.10 -4.17 -3.07
CA ASP A 13 -8.70 -3.02 -2.41
C ASP A 13 -8.50 -3.02 -0.89
N GLN A 14 -7.95 -4.11 -0.36
CA GLN A 14 -7.56 -4.24 1.03
C GLN A 14 -6.15 -4.80 1.13
N PHE A 15 -5.41 -4.39 2.15
CA PHE A 15 -4.11 -4.96 2.44
C PHE A 15 -3.90 -5.11 3.94
N MET A 16 -3.07 -6.06 4.33
CA MET A 16 -2.58 -6.22 5.70
C MET A 16 -1.09 -6.43 5.68
N ILE A 17 -0.39 -5.75 6.60
CA ILE A 17 1.06 -5.87 6.77
C ILE A 17 1.33 -6.54 8.11
N SER A 18 2.09 -7.61 8.08
CA SER A 18 2.58 -8.31 9.27
C SER A 18 4.09 -8.41 9.24
N GLY A 19 4.75 -8.01 10.33
CA GLY A 19 6.20 -8.10 10.50
C GLY A 19 6.61 -9.39 11.21
N GLY A 20 7.75 -9.94 10.82
CA GLY A 20 8.46 -10.99 11.54
C GLY A 20 9.95 -10.64 11.70
N PRO A 21 10.74 -11.52 12.34
CA PRO A 21 12.18 -11.28 12.57
C PRO A 21 13.00 -11.06 11.28
N TYR A 22 12.53 -11.64 10.17
CA TYR A 22 13.29 -11.69 8.92
C TYR A 22 12.70 -10.81 7.80
N GLY A 23 11.60 -10.11 8.06
CA GLY A 23 10.98 -9.27 7.05
C GLY A 23 9.50 -9.02 7.27
N VAL A 24 8.85 -8.63 6.19
CA VAL A 24 7.46 -8.21 6.11
C VAL A 24 6.70 -9.11 5.16
N LEU A 25 5.52 -9.53 5.59
CA LEU A 25 4.50 -10.14 4.74
C LEU A 25 3.38 -9.12 4.50
N MET A 26 3.14 -8.81 3.24
CA MET A 26 1.98 -8.04 2.79
C MET A 26 0.96 -8.98 2.15
N ASN A 27 -0.23 -9.07 2.74
CA ASN A 27 -1.37 -9.75 2.15
C ASN A 27 -2.22 -8.73 1.40
N LEU A 28 -2.47 -8.99 0.13
CA LEU A 28 -3.36 -8.23 -0.73
C LEU A 28 -4.68 -9.00 -0.86
N ASN A 29 -5.79 -8.35 -0.52
CA ASN A 29 -7.11 -8.95 -0.49
C ASN A 29 -8.08 -8.14 -1.37
N LYS A 30 -9.06 -8.86 -1.91
CA LYS A 30 -10.15 -8.31 -2.71
C LYS A 30 -11.46 -8.48 -1.96
N SER A 31 -12.19 -7.38 -1.84
CA SER A 31 -13.54 -7.37 -1.27
C SER A 31 -14.52 -8.11 -2.17
N PRO A 32 -15.53 -8.79 -1.60
CA PRO A 32 -16.58 -9.42 -2.40
C PRO A 32 -17.37 -8.38 -3.20
N VAL A 33 -17.78 -8.73 -4.43
CA VAL A 33 -18.52 -7.82 -5.34
C VAL A 33 -19.84 -7.34 -4.74
N GLU A 34 -20.48 -8.19 -3.96
CA GLU A 34 -21.72 -7.87 -3.26
C GLU A 34 -21.51 -8.04 -1.75
N PRO A 35 -21.80 -7.03 -0.94
CA PRO A 35 -21.79 -7.19 0.51
C PRO A 35 -22.90 -8.15 0.92
N GLY A 36 -22.55 -9.16 1.74
CA GLY A 36 -23.52 -10.14 2.22
C GLY A 36 -23.04 -10.84 3.49
N PRO A 37 -23.96 -11.38 4.32
CA PRO A 37 -23.60 -12.07 5.56
C PRO A 37 -22.60 -13.19 5.27
N GLY A 38 -21.45 -13.19 5.96
CA GLY A 38 -20.41 -14.21 5.81
C GLY A 38 -19.49 -14.08 4.60
N LYS A 39 -19.68 -13.08 3.72
CA LYS A 39 -18.73 -12.82 2.62
C LYS A 39 -17.50 -12.08 3.17
N VAL A 40 -16.37 -12.78 3.22
CA VAL A 40 -15.08 -12.23 3.68
C VAL A 40 -14.17 -11.90 2.49
N PRO A 41 -13.25 -10.92 2.63
CA PRO A 41 -12.25 -10.62 1.62
C PRO A 41 -11.40 -11.85 1.27
N SER A 42 -11.12 -12.06 -0.01
CA SER A 42 -10.28 -13.16 -0.49
C SER A 42 -8.87 -12.66 -0.76
N THR A 43 -7.85 -13.39 -0.30
CA THR A 43 -6.44 -13.07 -0.61
C THR A 43 -6.15 -13.33 -2.09
N VAL A 44 -5.70 -12.30 -2.80
CA VAL A 44 -5.33 -12.36 -4.22
C VAL A 44 -3.83 -12.45 -4.43
N ALA A 45 -3.03 -11.94 -3.49
CA ALA A 45 -1.58 -12.05 -3.53
C ALA A 45 -0.95 -11.95 -2.13
N ARG A 46 0.24 -12.53 -2.00
CA ARG A 46 1.08 -12.44 -0.80
C ARG A 46 2.49 -12.06 -1.22
N VAL A 47 2.99 -10.96 -0.68
CA VAL A 47 4.33 -10.46 -0.99
C VAL A 47 5.19 -10.56 0.27
N TRP A 48 6.23 -11.38 0.20
CA TRP A 48 7.25 -11.49 1.22
C TRP A 48 8.44 -10.64 0.83
N MET A 49 8.93 -9.82 1.74
CA MET A 49 10.04 -8.92 1.49
C MET A 49 10.88 -8.71 2.74
N SER A 50 12.17 -8.41 2.57
CA SER A 50 12.99 -7.95 3.69
C SER A 50 12.57 -6.54 4.11
N TYR A 51 13.00 -6.08 5.28
CA TYR A 51 12.74 -4.71 5.71
C TYR A 51 13.45 -3.67 4.84
N GLU A 52 14.63 -3.98 4.28
CA GLU A 52 15.30 -3.12 3.30
C GLU A 52 14.44 -2.93 2.07
N HIS A 53 13.85 -4.02 1.56
CA HIS A 53 13.00 -3.95 0.38
C HIS A 53 11.68 -3.22 0.68
N ALA A 54 11.07 -3.46 1.84
CA ALA A 54 9.87 -2.73 2.27
C ALA A 54 10.11 -1.21 2.35
N LYS A 55 11.27 -0.78 2.88
CA LYS A 55 11.66 0.64 2.92
C LYS A 55 11.77 1.23 1.50
N MET A 56 12.40 0.50 0.57
CA MET A 56 12.52 0.95 -0.82
C MET A 56 11.14 1.10 -1.48
N VAL A 57 10.25 0.11 -1.31
CA VAL A 57 8.88 0.17 -1.83
C VAL A 57 8.13 1.37 -1.25
N ALA A 58 8.16 1.57 0.07
CA ALA A 58 7.50 2.70 0.72
C ALA A 58 8.02 4.05 0.21
N PHE A 59 9.34 4.19 0.07
CA PHE A 59 9.97 5.40 -0.44
C PHE A 59 9.56 5.70 -1.89
N MET A 60 9.60 4.70 -2.77
CA MET A 60 9.24 4.85 -4.18
C MET A 60 7.77 5.18 -4.37
N LEU A 61 6.87 4.55 -3.59
CA LEU A 61 5.44 4.87 -3.60
C LEU A 61 5.18 6.31 -3.18
N CYS A 62 5.80 6.75 -2.06
CA CYS A 62 5.65 8.13 -1.58
C CYS A 62 6.14 9.15 -2.62
N ARG A 63 7.32 8.90 -3.23
CA ARG A 63 7.86 9.75 -4.30
C ARG A 63 6.92 9.83 -5.50
N HIS A 64 6.38 8.69 -5.93
CA HIS A 64 5.52 8.61 -7.11
C HIS A 64 4.19 9.36 -6.91
N ILE A 65 3.52 9.12 -5.77
CA ILE A 65 2.25 9.77 -5.42
C ILE A 65 2.43 11.29 -5.40
N LYS A 66 3.47 11.79 -4.72
CA LYS A 66 3.73 13.23 -4.64
C LYS A 66 3.99 13.87 -5.98
N LYS A 67 4.78 13.20 -6.83
CA LYS A 67 5.02 13.69 -8.19
C LYS A 67 3.71 13.79 -8.96
N MET A 68 2.85 12.77 -8.88
CA MET A 68 1.57 12.75 -9.56
C MET A 68 0.63 13.86 -9.05
N GLU A 69 0.53 14.06 -7.73
CA GLU A 69 -0.27 15.13 -7.13
C GLU A 69 0.23 16.52 -7.51
N SER A 70 1.55 16.72 -7.49
CA SER A 70 2.19 17.99 -7.89
C SER A 70 2.00 18.30 -9.37
N ASP A 71 2.30 17.33 -10.25
CA ASP A 71 2.22 17.51 -11.70
C ASP A 71 0.76 17.70 -12.15
N GLY A 72 -0.18 17.01 -11.50
CA GLY A 72 -1.61 17.08 -11.84
C GLY A 72 -2.37 18.20 -11.14
N GLY A 73 -1.81 18.85 -10.12
CA GLY A 73 -2.52 19.79 -9.26
C GLY A 73 -3.72 19.17 -8.54
N ILE A 74 -3.68 17.85 -8.31
CA ILE A 74 -4.74 17.06 -7.67
C ILE A 74 -4.23 16.52 -6.33
N SER A 75 -5.14 16.25 -5.41
CA SER A 75 -4.82 15.55 -4.17
C SER A 75 -5.74 14.35 -3.98
N PHE A 76 -5.20 13.28 -3.41
CA PHE A 76 -5.90 12.05 -3.08
C PHE A 76 -6.03 11.91 -1.55
N PRO A 77 -6.92 12.70 -0.90
CA PRO A 77 -7.06 12.66 0.54
C PRO A 77 -7.65 11.32 0.99
N VAL A 78 -7.09 10.77 2.07
CA VAL A 78 -7.61 9.56 2.71
C VAL A 78 -8.58 9.97 3.83
N PRO A 79 -9.83 9.45 3.85
CA PRO A 79 -10.77 9.76 4.91
C PRO A 79 -10.26 9.35 6.29
N SER A 80 -10.46 10.19 7.31
CA SER A 80 -10.00 9.94 8.68
C SER A 80 -10.47 8.60 9.25
N LYS A 81 -11.70 8.19 8.91
CA LYS A 81 -12.26 6.89 9.31
C LYS A 81 -11.42 5.70 8.81
N VAL A 82 -10.85 5.80 7.61
CA VAL A 82 -9.97 4.77 7.05
C VAL A 82 -8.64 4.74 7.82
N LEU A 83 -8.06 5.91 8.10
CA LEU A 83 -6.84 6.01 8.92
C LEU A 83 -7.06 5.40 10.31
N SER A 84 -8.17 5.73 10.97
CA SER A 84 -8.51 5.16 12.28
C SER A 84 -8.67 3.64 12.24
N SER A 85 -9.25 3.09 11.16
CA SER A 85 -9.37 1.63 11.02
C SER A 85 -8.03 0.92 10.87
N LEU A 86 -6.99 1.64 10.43
CA LEU A 86 -5.61 1.17 10.32
C LEU A 86 -4.77 1.52 11.55
N GLY A 87 -5.34 2.17 12.57
CA GLY A 87 -4.62 2.63 13.75
C GLY A 87 -3.66 3.80 13.48
N ILE A 88 -3.88 4.56 12.41
CA ILE A 88 -3.04 5.69 12.00
C ILE A 88 -3.66 6.98 12.51
N GLY A 89 -2.91 7.77 13.30
CA GLY A 89 -3.30 9.10 13.72
C GLY A 89 -3.34 10.08 12.56
N LEU A 90 -4.32 11.00 12.54
CA LEU A 90 -4.41 12.02 11.48
C LEU A 90 -3.17 12.92 11.47
N GLU A 91 -2.66 13.29 12.66
CA GLU A 91 -1.45 14.11 12.78
C GLU A 91 -0.21 13.42 12.23
N ASP A 92 -0.03 12.12 12.51
CA ASP A 92 1.08 11.32 11.99
C ASP A 92 1.01 11.22 10.46
N TRP A 93 -0.20 11.00 9.92
CA TRP A 93 -0.45 10.97 8.50
C TRP A 93 -0.08 12.30 7.84
N GLU A 94 -0.58 13.41 8.38
CA GLU A 94 -0.28 14.74 7.87
C GLU A 94 1.22 15.06 7.97
N ALA A 95 1.87 14.72 9.08
CA ALA A 95 3.30 14.94 9.28
C ALA A 95 4.13 14.19 8.23
N PHE A 96 3.79 12.93 7.96
CA PHE A 96 4.46 12.12 6.93
C PHE A 96 4.33 12.75 5.53
N TRP A 97 3.13 13.20 5.17
CA TRP A 97 2.88 13.78 3.84
C TRP A 97 3.31 15.25 3.71
N LYS A 98 3.41 16.02 4.81
CA LYS A 98 3.93 17.40 4.81
C LYS A 98 5.47 17.44 4.81
N SER A 99 6.13 16.52 5.50
CA SER A 99 7.59 16.49 5.67
C SER A 99 8.18 15.14 5.24
N PRO A 100 8.15 14.82 3.93
CA PRO A 100 8.77 13.58 3.44
C PRO A 100 10.30 13.64 3.58
N PRO A 101 10.99 12.49 3.54
CA PRO A 101 12.44 12.51 3.34
C PRO A 101 12.78 13.30 2.07
N GLU A 102 13.79 14.17 2.13
CA GLU A 102 14.21 15.00 1.00
C GLU A 102 14.50 14.12 -0.22
N PHE A 103 13.65 14.19 -1.24
CA PHE A 103 13.85 13.50 -2.50
C PHE A 103 14.93 14.25 -3.31
N ARG A 104 16.20 14.07 -2.96
CA ARG A 104 17.30 14.50 -3.82
C ARG A 104 17.43 13.50 -4.95
N GLY A 105 16.77 13.80 -6.06
CA GLY A 105 16.94 13.13 -7.36
C GLY A 105 17.82 13.97 -8.25
#